data_AF-A0A2E9T8K0-F1
#
_entry.id   AF-A0A2E9T8K0-F1
#
_cell.length_a   1.000
_cell.length_b   1.000
_cell.length_c   1.000
_cell.angle_alpha   90.00
_cell.angle_beta   90.00
_cell.angle_gamma   90.00
#
_symmetry.space_group_name_H-M   'P 1'
#
loop_
_entity.id
_entity.type
_entity.pdbx_description
1 polymer ?
#
loop_
_entity_poly.entity_id
_entity_poly.type
_entity_poly.pdbx_seq_one_letter_code
_entity_poly.pdbx_strand_id
1 'polypeptide(L)'
;MIQNDIYKHLLNCKKWKFLPKTTRKVFDEIYEVDVEVLSSYNSQKYIYRFTLSRQTKTLYWRTDSVSLKNIEGLENQDERNVLGNTLEICGTNPKTGWFRNGYCTTDDNDKGTHTVCAKMTQQFLDFTKSRGNDLITPSSEYNFPGLIPGDNWCLCALRWKEAYDNNYAPPILIDSTHEKTTEYINLSTLQKHTN
;
A
#
# COMPACT_ATOMS: atom_id res chain seq x y z
N MET A 1 -4.42 8.74 2.24
CA MET A 1 -5.42 9.83 2.07
C MET A 1 -6.16 9.77 0.74
N ILE A 2 -5.51 9.38 -0.38
CA ILE A 2 -6.12 9.45 -1.72
C ILE A 2 -7.25 8.42 -1.93
N GLN A 3 -7.09 7.20 -1.41
CA GLN A 3 -8.06 6.13 -1.65
C GLN A 3 -9.45 6.40 -1.02
N ASN A 4 -9.49 7.11 0.12
CA ASN A 4 -10.75 7.40 0.83
C ASN A 4 -11.34 8.79 0.51
N ASP A 5 -10.68 9.61 -0.33
CA ASP A 5 -11.11 10.99 -0.56
C ASP A 5 -10.66 11.55 -1.93
N ILE A 6 -10.89 10.79 -3.00
CA ILE A 6 -10.51 11.12 -4.38
C ILE A 6 -10.96 12.54 -4.77
N TYR A 7 -12.20 12.89 -4.44
CA TYR A 7 -12.75 14.20 -4.78
C TYR A 7 -12.06 15.35 -4.05
N LYS A 8 -11.78 15.22 -2.74
CA LYS A 8 -11.04 16.26 -2.02
C LYS A 8 -9.59 16.36 -2.48
N HIS A 9 -8.95 15.26 -2.89
CA HIS A 9 -7.61 15.34 -3.50
C HIS A 9 -7.65 16.16 -4.79
N LEU A 10 -8.55 15.83 -5.72
CA LEU A 10 -8.69 16.53 -7.00
C LEU A 10 -8.97 18.02 -6.85
N LEU A 11 -9.87 18.40 -5.94
CA LEU A 11 -10.23 19.81 -5.68
C LEU A 11 -9.05 20.65 -5.18
N ASN A 12 -8.08 20.03 -4.51
CA ASN A 12 -6.94 20.73 -3.93
C ASN A 12 -5.70 20.71 -4.82
N CYS A 13 -5.75 20.12 -6.02
CA CYS A 13 -4.58 19.98 -6.88
C CYS A 13 -4.24 21.27 -7.64
N LYS A 14 -2.93 21.57 -7.74
CA LYS A 14 -2.43 22.81 -8.37
C LYS A 14 -2.57 22.79 -9.89
N LYS A 15 -2.39 21.62 -10.51
CA LYS A 15 -2.38 21.43 -11.96
C LYS A 15 -2.87 20.03 -12.31
N TRP A 16 -3.61 19.94 -13.41
CA TRP A 16 -4.05 18.69 -14.00
C TRP A 16 -4.03 18.81 -15.53
N LYS A 17 -3.90 17.68 -16.23
CA LYS A 17 -3.96 17.62 -17.69
C LYS A 17 -4.59 16.30 -18.15
N PHE A 18 -5.46 16.36 -19.15
CA PHE A 18 -5.88 15.15 -19.86
C PHE A 18 -4.67 14.53 -20.55
N LEU A 19 -4.53 13.22 -20.46
CA LEU A 19 -3.50 12.47 -21.20
C LEU A 19 -4.03 12.17 -22.60
N PRO A 20 -3.44 12.77 -23.66
CA PRO A 20 -3.87 12.51 -25.02
C PRO A 20 -3.77 11.02 -25.35
N LYS A 21 -4.63 10.52 -26.23
CA LYS A 21 -4.66 9.11 -26.68
C LYS A 21 -5.07 8.08 -25.63
N THR A 22 -5.49 8.50 -24.44
CA THR A 22 -6.09 7.59 -23.43
C THR A 22 -7.61 7.52 -23.51
N THR A 23 -8.23 8.42 -24.29
CA THR A 23 -9.67 8.45 -24.49
C THR A 23 -10.13 7.18 -25.22
N ARG A 24 -10.94 6.37 -24.56
CA ARG A 24 -11.54 5.17 -25.13
C ARG A 24 -13.05 5.14 -24.90
N LYS A 25 -13.80 4.72 -25.90
CA LYS A 25 -15.24 4.48 -25.76
C LYS A 25 -15.44 3.11 -25.11
N VAL A 26 -16.15 3.05 -23.99
CA VAL A 26 -16.35 1.81 -23.22
C VAL A 26 -17.69 1.17 -23.55
N PHE A 27 -18.76 1.96 -23.59
CA PHE A 27 -20.11 1.49 -23.89
C PHE A 27 -21.03 2.64 -24.32
N ASP A 28 -21.86 2.46 -25.34
CA ASP A 28 -22.85 3.45 -25.81
C ASP A 28 -22.36 4.91 -25.93
N GLU A 29 -22.63 5.78 -24.96
CA GLU A 29 -22.18 7.18 -24.91
C GLU A 29 -21.19 7.43 -23.74
N ILE A 30 -20.58 6.35 -23.25
CA ILE A 30 -19.64 6.31 -22.12
C ILE A 30 -18.21 6.17 -22.63
N TYR A 31 -17.34 7.02 -22.09
CA TYR A 31 -15.94 7.15 -22.45
C TYR A 31 -15.07 7.15 -21.20
N GLU A 32 -13.90 6.54 -21.28
CA GLU A 32 -12.87 6.68 -20.27
C GLU A 32 -11.75 7.56 -20.77
N VAL A 33 -11.19 8.39 -19.90
CA VAL A 33 -10.00 9.20 -20.18
C VAL A 33 -9.11 9.28 -18.94
N ASP A 34 -7.80 9.19 -19.15
CA ASP A 34 -6.84 9.32 -18.06
C ASP A 34 -6.42 10.79 -17.90
N VAL A 35 -6.30 11.24 -16.66
CA VAL A 35 -5.94 12.60 -16.25
C VAL A 35 -4.74 12.52 -15.32
N GLU A 36 -3.63 13.16 -15.72
CA GLU A 36 -2.47 13.33 -14.83
C GLU A 36 -2.71 14.55 -13.93
N VAL A 37 -2.48 14.38 -12.63
CA VAL A 37 -2.71 15.36 -11.59
C VAL A 37 -1.43 15.52 -10.77
N LEU A 38 -0.94 16.76 -10.63
CA LEU A 38 0.16 17.07 -9.73
C LEU A 38 -0.40 17.47 -8.36
N SER A 39 -0.19 16.60 -7.36
CA SER A 39 -0.72 16.84 -6.02
C SER A 39 -0.03 18.02 -5.36
N SER A 40 -0.83 18.91 -4.80
CA SER A 40 -0.37 20.01 -3.95
C SER A 40 0.14 19.54 -2.58
N TYR A 41 -0.32 18.36 -2.14
CA TYR A 41 -0.06 17.83 -0.81
C TYR A 41 1.37 17.29 -0.67
N ASN A 42 1.86 16.59 -1.69
CA ASN A 42 3.17 15.92 -1.64
C ASN A 42 4.01 16.10 -2.91
N SER A 43 3.59 16.99 -3.83
CA SER A 43 4.28 17.24 -5.09
C SER A 43 4.47 16.01 -6.00
N GLN A 44 3.73 14.93 -5.77
CA GLN A 44 3.75 13.73 -6.59
C GLN A 44 2.70 13.78 -7.72
N LYS A 45 2.99 13.11 -8.84
CA LYS A 45 2.05 12.91 -9.95
C LYS A 45 1.14 11.71 -9.71
N TYR A 46 -0.13 11.86 -10.05
CA TYR A 46 -1.17 10.83 -9.96
C TYR A 46 -1.89 10.72 -11.29
N ILE A 47 -2.24 9.50 -11.71
CA ILE A 47 -3.10 9.30 -12.88
C ILE A 47 -4.47 8.87 -12.36
N TYR A 48 -5.49 9.64 -12.72
CA TYR A 48 -6.88 9.33 -12.45
C TYR A 48 -7.58 8.94 -13.75
N ARG A 49 -8.40 7.91 -13.70
CA ARG A 49 -9.29 7.52 -14.78
C ARG A 49 -10.67 8.08 -14.51
N PHE A 50 -11.15 8.88 -15.46
CA PHE A 50 -12.49 9.43 -15.46
C PHE A 50 -13.35 8.61 -16.40
N THR A 51 -14.50 8.15 -15.91
CA THR A 51 -15.58 7.63 -16.75
C THR A 51 -16.56 8.76 -16.99
N LEU A 52 -16.85 9.04 -18.26
CA LEU A 52 -17.65 10.18 -18.71
C LEU A 52 -18.81 9.69 -19.58
N SER A 53 -20.03 10.16 -19.34
CA SER A 53 -21.17 9.94 -20.24
C SER A 53 -21.59 11.21 -20.95
N ARG A 54 -22.04 11.07 -22.21
CA ARG A 54 -22.70 12.15 -22.95
C ARG A 54 -24.21 12.11 -22.69
N GLN A 55 -24.73 13.14 -22.03
CA GLN A 55 -26.14 13.18 -21.62
C GLN A 55 -27.09 13.53 -22.79
N THR A 56 -26.65 14.35 -23.75
CA THR A 56 -27.41 14.67 -24.96
C THR A 56 -26.47 14.98 -26.14
N LYS A 57 -26.97 14.96 -27.39
CA LYS A 57 -26.18 15.28 -28.60
C LYS A 57 -25.58 16.70 -28.58
N THR A 58 -26.10 17.59 -27.74
CA THR A 58 -25.71 19.02 -27.71
C THR A 58 -25.22 19.51 -26.33
N LEU A 59 -25.14 18.68 -25.28
CA LEU A 59 -24.79 19.20 -23.95
C LEU A 59 -24.00 18.24 -23.04
N TYR A 60 -22.94 18.84 -22.47
CA TYR A 60 -21.99 18.49 -21.39
C TYR A 60 -21.66 17.01 -21.09
N TRP A 61 -20.36 16.73 -21.04
CA TRP A 61 -19.81 15.52 -20.44
C TRP A 61 -20.07 15.51 -18.94
N ARG A 62 -20.67 14.44 -18.43
CA ARG A 62 -20.81 14.19 -16.99
C ARG A 62 -19.74 13.20 -16.56
N THR A 63 -19.08 13.45 -15.43
CA THR A 63 -18.27 12.44 -14.76
C THR A 63 -19.17 11.45 -14.05
N ASP A 64 -19.18 10.21 -14.53
CA ASP A 64 -19.92 9.10 -13.91
C ASP A 64 -19.12 8.49 -12.76
N SER A 65 -17.80 8.36 -12.93
CA SER A 65 -16.90 7.87 -11.88
C SER A 65 -15.48 8.40 -12.07
N VAL A 66 -14.72 8.41 -10.97
CA VAL A 66 -13.27 8.65 -11.00
C VAL A 66 -12.59 7.59 -10.18
N SER A 67 -11.61 6.91 -10.77
CA SER A 67 -10.74 5.96 -10.07
C SER A 67 -9.29 6.40 -10.17
N LEU A 68 -8.51 6.22 -9.11
CA LEU A 68 -7.07 6.38 -9.22
C LEU A 68 -6.55 5.20 -10.06
N LYS A 69 -5.94 5.48 -11.20
CA LYS A 69 -5.46 4.47 -12.16
C LYS A 69 -4.09 3.90 -11.79
N ASN A 70 -3.76 4.03 -10.51
CA ASN A 70 -2.49 3.73 -9.90
C ASN A 70 -1.29 4.54 -10.42
N ILE A 71 -0.43 4.83 -9.46
CA ILE A 71 0.85 5.49 -9.63
C ILE A 71 1.71 4.53 -10.48
N GLU A 72 2.52 5.03 -11.42
CA GLU A 72 3.62 4.22 -11.97
C GLU A 72 4.39 3.60 -10.78
N GLY A 73 4.21 2.30 -10.55
CA GLY A 73 4.79 1.56 -9.42
C GLY A 73 3.84 1.09 -8.31
N LEU A 74 2.50 1.21 -8.44
CA LEU A 74 1.54 0.73 -7.41
C LEU A 74 0.29 0.03 -7.98
N GLU A 75 0.41 -0.74 -9.07
CA GLU A 75 -0.51 -1.86 -9.33
C GLU A 75 0.20 -3.13 -8.94
N ASN A 76 -0.21 -3.75 -7.83
CA ASN A 76 0.01 -5.16 -7.63
C ASN A 76 -1.35 -5.86 -7.65
N GLN A 77 -1.93 -5.95 -8.86
CA GLN A 77 -3.11 -6.77 -9.08
C GLN A 77 -2.79 -8.26 -9.00
N ASP A 78 -1.51 -8.64 -9.07
CA ASP A 78 -1.08 -10.05 -9.03
C ASP A 78 -0.67 -10.52 -7.62
N GLU A 79 -0.29 -9.62 -6.72
CA GLU A 79 0.16 -10.05 -5.39
C GLU A 79 -1.02 -10.32 -4.46
N ARG A 80 -0.92 -11.47 -3.79
CA ARG A 80 -1.98 -11.96 -2.93
C ARG A 80 -1.58 -11.87 -1.47
N ASN A 81 -2.57 -11.64 -0.63
CA ASN A 81 -2.42 -11.83 0.80
C ASN A 81 -2.53 -13.31 1.16
N VAL A 82 -2.23 -13.64 2.42
CA VAL A 82 -2.28 -15.02 2.93
C VAL A 82 -3.67 -15.67 2.89
N LEU A 83 -4.73 -14.91 2.59
CA LEU A 83 -6.10 -15.41 2.38
C LEU A 83 -6.42 -15.67 0.90
N GLY A 84 -5.50 -15.35 -0.01
CA GLY A 84 -5.68 -15.49 -1.46
C GLY A 84 -6.39 -14.32 -2.14
N ASN A 85 -6.71 -13.25 -1.40
CA ASN A 85 -7.27 -12.01 -1.94
C ASN A 85 -6.15 -11.06 -2.39
N THR A 86 -6.49 -9.97 -3.09
CA THR A 86 -5.53 -8.91 -3.44
C THR A 86 -4.87 -8.34 -2.20
N LEU A 87 -3.54 -8.15 -2.26
CA LEU A 87 -2.76 -7.61 -1.15
C LEU A 87 -3.10 -6.14 -0.86
N GLU A 88 -3.45 -5.83 0.39
CA GLU A 88 -3.73 -4.46 0.82
C GLU A 88 -2.48 -3.68 1.24
N ILE A 89 -2.62 -2.36 1.30
CA ILE A 89 -1.59 -1.45 1.80
C ILE A 89 -1.33 -1.72 3.28
N CYS A 90 -0.07 -1.94 3.66
CA CYS A 90 0.33 -2.06 5.06
C CYS A 90 0.50 -0.68 5.73
N GLY A 91 1.29 0.22 5.14
CA GLY A 91 1.64 1.51 5.77
C GLY A 91 2.23 2.55 4.82
N THR A 92 1.71 3.77 4.87
CA THR A 92 2.18 4.89 4.01
C THR A 92 2.84 6.03 4.79
N ASN A 93 2.68 6.06 6.11
CA ASN A 93 3.33 7.00 7.01
C ASN A 93 3.53 6.34 8.39
N PRO A 94 4.70 5.78 8.69
CA PRO A 94 5.88 5.73 7.83
C PRO A 94 5.66 4.83 6.59
N LYS A 95 6.30 5.16 5.45
CA LYS A 95 6.17 4.35 4.23
C LYS A 95 7.00 3.08 4.36
N THR A 96 6.34 1.93 4.35
CA THR A 96 6.96 0.61 4.59
C THR A 96 7.18 -0.20 3.30
N GLY A 97 7.56 -1.46 3.45
CA GLY A 97 7.80 -2.42 2.37
C GLY A 97 9.26 -2.44 1.91
N TRP A 98 9.69 -3.60 1.39
CA TRP A 98 11.03 -3.78 0.79
C TRP A 98 11.29 -2.72 -0.28
N PHE A 99 10.35 -2.53 -1.21
CA PHE A 99 10.42 -1.52 -2.26
C PHE A 99 10.07 -0.10 -1.80
N ARG A 100 9.79 0.11 -0.50
CA ARG A 100 9.29 1.39 0.04
C ARG A 100 8.08 1.92 -0.73
N ASN A 101 7.12 1.05 -1.04
CA ASN A 101 5.89 1.37 -1.76
C ASN A 101 4.64 1.30 -0.86
N GLY A 102 4.78 0.84 0.39
CA GLY A 102 3.71 0.71 1.38
C GLY A 102 3.04 -0.66 1.44
N TYR A 103 3.44 -1.61 0.58
CA TYR A 103 2.96 -2.99 0.57
C TYR A 103 4.06 -3.94 1.05
N CYS A 104 3.68 -5.10 1.59
CA CYS A 104 4.63 -6.12 2.02
C CYS A 104 5.01 -7.08 0.90
N THR A 105 5.28 -6.51 -0.28
CA THR A 105 5.69 -7.24 -1.47
C THR A 105 7.20 -7.47 -1.45
N THR A 106 7.63 -8.53 -2.12
CA THR A 106 8.99 -9.06 -2.01
C THR A 106 9.49 -9.51 -3.38
N ASP A 107 10.79 -9.74 -3.53
CA ASP A 107 11.41 -10.37 -4.70
C ASP A 107 12.51 -11.35 -4.26
N ASP A 108 13.23 -11.92 -5.21
CA ASP A 108 14.34 -12.84 -4.93
C ASP A 108 15.55 -12.14 -4.28
N ASN A 109 15.60 -10.81 -4.29
CA ASN A 109 16.67 -10.03 -3.67
C ASN A 109 16.38 -9.70 -2.20
N ASP A 110 15.11 -9.77 -1.78
CA ASP A 110 14.69 -9.57 -0.41
C ASP A 110 15.00 -10.80 0.47
N LYS A 111 16.26 -10.88 0.90
CA LYS A 111 16.75 -11.93 1.80
C LYS A 111 16.06 -11.94 3.16
N GLY A 112 15.44 -10.83 3.57
CA GLY A 112 14.68 -10.74 4.81
C GLY A 112 13.25 -11.25 4.66
N THR A 113 12.73 -11.28 3.44
CA THR A 113 11.34 -11.66 3.13
C THR A 113 10.36 -10.82 3.94
N HIS A 114 10.38 -9.50 3.71
CA HIS A 114 9.59 -8.47 4.37
C HIS A 114 8.10 -8.54 3.98
N THR A 115 7.46 -9.64 4.35
CA THR A 115 6.14 -10.08 3.88
C THR A 115 5.04 -10.00 4.93
N VAL A 116 5.41 -9.81 6.21
CA VAL A 116 4.46 -9.74 7.33
C VAL A 116 4.10 -8.30 7.65
N CYS A 117 2.86 -7.88 7.39
CA CYS A 117 2.40 -6.58 7.86
C CYS A 117 2.00 -6.68 9.33
N ALA A 118 2.76 -6.01 10.20
CA ALA A 118 2.48 -6.00 11.63
C ALA A 118 2.32 -4.59 12.18
N LYS A 119 1.51 -4.46 13.22
CA LYS A 119 1.38 -3.22 14.00
C LYS A 119 2.33 -3.27 15.18
N MET A 120 3.31 -2.37 15.20
CA MET A 120 4.38 -2.37 16.19
C MET A 120 3.82 -2.23 17.61
N THR A 121 4.37 -3.02 18.53
CA THR A 121 4.13 -2.91 19.97
C THR A 121 5.44 -2.58 20.66
N GLN A 122 5.38 -1.93 21.82
CA GLN A 122 6.59 -1.61 22.58
C GLN A 122 7.39 -2.88 22.92
N GLN A 123 6.68 -3.93 23.37
CA GLN A 123 7.27 -5.22 23.72
C GLN A 123 8.01 -5.87 22.53
N PHE A 124 7.42 -5.83 21.34
CA PHE A 124 8.09 -6.33 20.13
C PHE A 124 9.33 -5.50 19.79
N LEU A 125 9.23 -4.17 19.81
CA LEU A 125 10.33 -3.27 19.47
C LEU A 125 11.54 -3.47 20.40
N ASP A 126 11.29 -3.61 21.70
CA ASP A 126 12.34 -3.89 22.69
C ASP A 126 12.94 -5.29 22.48
N PHE A 127 12.10 -6.30 22.25
CA PHE A 127 12.53 -7.67 21.98
C PHE A 127 13.40 -7.74 20.72
N THR A 128 12.92 -7.24 19.57
CA THR A 128 13.64 -7.34 18.30
C THR A 128 14.97 -6.57 18.35
N LYS A 129 15.02 -5.44 19.06
CA LYS A 129 16.27 -4.71 19.30
C LYS A 129 17.26 -5.54 20.11
N SER A 130 16.81 -6.23 21.16
CA SER A 130 17.65 -7.15 21.94
C SER A 130 18.20 -8.32 21.11
N ARG A 131 17.54 -8.67 20.00
CA ARG A 131 17.96 -9.68 19.02
C ARG A 131 18.77 -9.10 17.85
N GLY A 132 19.25 -7.87 17.99
CA GLY A 132 20.11 -7.20 17.00
C GLY A 132 19.37 -6.65 15.77
N ASN A 133 18.05 -6.53 15.82
CA ASN A 133 17.25 -5.88 14.78
C ASN A 133 16.64 -4.59 15.34
N ASP A 134 17.42 -3.51 15.35
CA ASP A 134 17.00 -2.20 15.87
C ASP A 134 16.05 -1.50 14.89
N LEU A 135 14.76 -1.52 15.22
CA LEU A 135 13.71 -0.82 14.48
C LEU A 135 13.32 0.51 15.15
N ILE A 136 14.01 0.93 16.21
CA ILE A 136 13.69 2.14 16.98
C ILE A 136 14.58 3.30 16.53
N THR A 137 15.88 3.05 16.37
CA THR A 137 16.84 4.11 16.00
C THR A 137 16.63 4.55 14.54
N PRO A 138 16.36 5.85 14.28
CA PRO A 138 16.28 6.36 12.90
C PRO A 138 17.61 6.23 12.15
N SER A 139 17.56 5.98 10.84
CA SER A 139 18.72 5.99 9.96
C SER A 139 18.45 6.78 8.68
N SER A 140 19.16 7.90 8.51
CA SER A 140 19.08 8.72 7.30
C SER A 140 19.63 8.00 6.06
N GLU A 141 20.66 7.17 6.23
CA GLU A 141 21.27 6.38 5.16
C GLU A 141 20.26 5.44 4.49
N TYR A 142 19.39 4.80 5.29
CA TYR A 142 18.38 3.86 4.80
C TYR A 142 16.99 4.47 4.63
N ASN A 143 16.87 5.80 4.74
CA ASN A 143 15.60 6.52 4.77
C ASN A 143 14.59 5.86 5.73
N PHE A 144 15.07 5.52 6.92
CA PHE A 144 14.33 4.79 7.94
C PHE A 144 14.02 5.75 9.11
N PRO A 145 12.74 6.04 9.40
CA PRO A 145 12.38 7.06 10.38
C PRO A 145 12.54 6.62 11.84
N GLY A 146 12.79 5.33 12.11
CA GLY A 146 12.57 4.74 13.42
C GLY A 146 11.07 4.52 13.65
N LEU A 147 10.71 3.39 14.25
CA LEU A 147 9.32 3.01 14.47
C LEU A 147 8.92 3.22 15.93
N ILE A 148 7.65 3.54 16.12
CA ILE A 148 7.00 3.66 17.43
C ILE A 148 5.81 2.68 17.54
N PRO A 149 5.35 2.38 18.77
CA PRO A 149 4.14 1.58 18.93
C PRO A 149 2.95 2.17 18.18
N GLY A 150 2.24 1.32 17.45
CA GLY A 150 1.10 1.71 16.62
C GLY A 150 1.42 1.88 15.13
N ASP A 151 2.69 2.03 14.75
CA ASP A 151 3.09 2.05 13.35
C ASP A 151 2.84 0.69 12.68
N ASN A 152 2.43 0.71 11.42
CA ASN A 152 2.38 -0.49 10.60
C ASN A 152 3.68 -0.63 9.82
N TRP A 153 4.27 -1.84 9.85
CA TRP A 153 5.52 -2.11 9.15
C TRP A 153 5.58 -3.53 8.60
N CYS A 154 6.18 -3.67 7.42
CA CYS A 154 6.49 -4.95 6.80
C CYS A 154 7.74 -5.55 7.45
N LEU A 155 7.55 -6.56 8.29
CA LEU A 155 8.61 -7.29 8.97
C LEU A 155 9.09 -8.47 8.13
N CYS A 156 10.37 -8.82 8.30
CA CYS A 156 10.91 -10.10 7.88
C CYS A 156 10.09 -11.23 8.49
N ALA A 157 9.65 -12.21 7.68
CA ALA A 157 8.86 -13.34 8.15
C ALA A 157 9.54 -14.08 9.32
N LEU A 158 10.85 -14.32 9.21
CA LEU A 158 11.61 -15.01 10.26
C LEU A 158 11.76 -14.17 11.55
N ARG A 159 11.80 -12.83 11.47
CA ARG A 159 11.85 -11.98 12.67
C ARG A 159 10.51 -11.94 13.39
N TRP A 160 9.41 -11.91 12.64
CA TRP A 160 8.09 -12.05 13.25
C TRP A 160 7.93 -13.43 13.90
N LYS A 161 8.37 -14.50 13.22
CA LYS A 161 8.36 -15.87 13.77
C LYS A 161 9.21 -15.98 15.04
N GLU A 162 10.42 -15.42 15.05
CA GLU A 162 11.27 -15.39 16.24
C GLU A 162 10.55 -14.73 17.43
N ALA A 163 9.87 -13.61 17.19
CA ALA A 163 9.07 -12.95 18.22
C ALA A 163 7.88 -13.81 18.67
N TYR A 164 7.19 -14.48 17.74
CA TYR A 164 6.09 -15.41 18.05
C TYR A 164 6.54 -16.55 18.96
N ASP A 165 7.65 -17.21 18.62
CA ASP A 165 8.20 -18.33 19.39
C ASP A 165 8.64 -17.90 20.81
N ASN A 166 8.88 -16.61 21.03
CA ASN A 166 9.25 -16.03 22.32
C ASN A 166 8.08 -15.28 23.02
N ASN A 167 6.86 -15.33 22.49
CA ASN A 167 5.66 -14.63 23.01
C ASN A 167 5.73 -13.09 22.96
N TYR A 168 6.48 -12.53 22.01
CA TYR A 168 6.60 -11.09 21.75
C TYR A 168 6.09 -10.68 20.36
N ALA A 169 5.39 -11.57 19.65
CA ALA A 169 4.87 -11.26 18.32
C ALA A 169 3.89 -10.08 18.35
N PRO A 170 4.10 -9.06 17.51
CA PRO A 170 3.14 -7.99 17.31
C PRO A 170 1.93 -8.52 16.53
N PRO A 171 0.74 -7.93 16.72
CA PRO A 171 -0.43 -8.31 15.96
C PRO A 171 -0.26 -7.94 14.48
N ILE A 172 -0.90 -8.72 13.60
CA ILE A 172 -0.75 -8.59 12.15
C ILE A 172 -2.01 -8.02 11.50
N LEU A 173 -1.82 -7.39 10.34
CA LEU A 173 -2.89 -7.06 9.40
C LEU A 173 -2.87 -8.15 8.32
N ILE A 174 -3.82 -9.08 8.42
CA ILE A 174 -3.82 -10.29 7.58
C ILE A 174 -4.05 -9.97 6.10
N ASP A 175 -4.91 -8.98 5.80
CA ASP A 175 -5.21 -8.56 4.43
C ASP A 175 -4.02 -7.86 3.74
N SER A 176 -3.07 -7.35 4.54
CA SER A 176 -1.83 -6.70 4.08
C SER A 176 -0.58 -7.60 4.21
N THR A 177 -0.75 -8.86 4.65
CA THR A 177 0.34 -9.83 4.81
C THR A 177 0.42 -10.73 3.59
N HIS A 178 1.57 -10.79 2.95
CA HIS A 178 1.79 -11.41 1.65
C HIS A 178 1.76 -12.93 1.71
N GLU A 179 1.24 -13.60 0.66
CA GLU A 179 1.01 -15.05 0.63
C GLU A 179 2.27 -15.89 0.92
N LYS A 180 3.43 -15.46 0.40
CA LYS A 180 4.75 -16.04 0.67
C LYS A 180 5.08 -16.20 2.17
N THR A 181 4.44 -15.43 3.06
CA THR A 181 4.56 -15.62 4.52
C THR A 181 4.21 -17.06 4.93
N THR A 182 3.27 -17.70 4.24
CA THR A 182 2.81 -19.06 4.55
C THR A 182 3.87 -20.14 4.33
N GLU A 183 4.93 -19.85 3.58
CA GLU A 183 6.10 -20.73 3.44
C GLU A 183 6.93 -20.81 4.74
N TYR A 184 6.80 -19.81 5.62
CA TYR A 184 7.58 -19.68 6.86
C TYR A 184 6.74 -19.84 8.13
N ILE A 185 5.48 -19.41 8.09
CA ILE A 185 4.57 -19.36 9.24
C ILE A 185 3.21 -19.92 8.82
N ASN A 186 2.71 -20.91 9.56
CA ASN A 186 1.39 -21.51 9.28
C ASN A 186 0.27 -20.46 9.32
N LEU A 187 -0.66 -20.54 8.36
CA LEU A 187 -1.83 -19.64 8.28
C LEU A 187 -2.65 -19.61 9.58
N SER A 188 -2.82 -20.75 10.24
CA SER A 188 -3.55 -20.84 11.51
C SER A 188 -2.86 -20.09 12.65
N THR A 189 -1.54 -19.93 12.61
CA THR A 189 -0.79 -19.11 13.56
C THR A 189 -1.02 -17.63 13.28
N LEU A 190 -0.97 -17.23 12.00
CA LEU A 190 -1.23 -15.86 11.56
C LEU A 190 -2.65 -15.41 11.95
N GLN A 191 -3.65 -16.26 11.70
CA GLN A 191 -5.06 -16.00 12.05
C GLN A 191 -5.31 -15.79 13.55
N LYS A 192 -4.49 -16.36 14.43
CA LYS A 192 -4.61 -16.16 15.89
C LYS A 192 -4.04 -14.83 16.37
N HIS A 193 -3.26 -14.15 15.54
CA HIS A 193 -2.56 -12.91 15.86
C HIS A 193 -3.08 -11.70 15.06
N THR A 194 -4.23 -11.85 14.40
CA THR A 194 -4.86 -10.73 13.68
C THR A 194 -5.43 -9.71 14.66
N ASN A 195 -5.21 -8.43 14.38
CA ASN A 195 -5.82 -7.33 15.13
C ASN A 195 -7.26 -7.05 14.70
#